data_AF-A0AAX4JPY7-F1
#
_entry.id   AF-A0AAX4JPY7-F1
#
_cell.length_a   1.000
_cell.length_b   1.000
_cell.length_c   1.000
_cell.angle_alpha   90.00
_cell.angle_beta   90.00
_cell.angle_gamma   90.00
#
_symmetry.space_group_name_H-M   'P 1'
#
loop_
_entity.id
_entity.type
_entity.pdbx_description
1 polymer ?
#
loop_
_entity_poly.entity_id
_entity_poly.type
_entity_poly.pdbx_seq_one_letter_code
_entity_poly.pdbx_strand_id
1 'polypeptide(L)'
;MATTSYIDKSGTEYQYHMKFDSSENDFIIVSSDNIAFRVSSSKLKSCGSTFGDMLDTCQSEENTNTHLKIDSSSKILSIFLSAITERTINLKGLVWEEFTELMDLCNQFDTYQAGRTILNDNIKPINHFGEQNAYELFALADQFDAFLCVFKIISAIKPYADEHSKLWTEGPWPRKSIENLSVTWVWAYLQGHHQCTIKYSYNEHSNYWRDVAARFLQNISEELDN
;
A
#
# COMPACT_ATOMS: atom_id res chain seq x y z
N MET A 1 12.89 33.56 -9.86
CA MET A 1 12.81 33.22 -8.43
C MET A 1 11.72 32.17 -8.30
N ALA A 2 12.01 31.00 -7.71
CA ALA A 2 10.97 30.00 -7.48
C ALA A 2 10.01 30.52 -6.39
N THR A 3 8.72 30.55 -6.67
CA THR A 3 7.67 30.84 -5.67
C THR A 3 7.68 29.75 -4.61
N THR A 4 7.85 30.13 -3.34
CA THR A 4 7.87 29.20 -2.20
C THR A 4 6.49 28.90 -1.64
N SER A 5 5.48 29.65 -2.06
CA SER A 5 4.09 29.50 -1.63
C SER A 5 3.10 29.58 -2.79
N TYR A 6 1.91 29.06 -2.51
CA TYR A 6 0.73 29.06 -3.37
C TYR A 6 -0.36 29.88 -2.68
N ILE A 7 -0.99 30.81 -3.41
CA ILE A 7 -2.13 31.57 -2.91
C ILE A 7 -3.35 31.13 -3.70
N ASP A 8 -4.38 30.63 -3.01
CA ASP A 8 -5.61 30.21 -3.67
C ASP A 8 -6.52 31.38 -4.04
N LYS A 9 -7.65 31.09 -4.69
CA LYS A 9 -8.64 32.11 -5.08
C LYS A 9 -9.24 32.88 -3.89
N SER A 10 -9.21 32.30 -2.69
CA SER A 10 -9.70 32.95 -1.47
C SER A 10 -8.67 33.87 -0.81
N GLY A 11 -7.43 33.89 -1.31
CA GLY A 11 -6.31 34.61 -0.72
C GLY A 11 -5.59 33.82 0.38
N THR A 12 -5.91 32.53 0.57
CA THR A 12 -5.23 31.69 1.55
C THR A 12 -3.86 31.28 1.01
N GLU A 13 -2.81 31.56 1.77
CA GLU A 13 -1.45 31.20 1.43
C GLU A 13 -1.07 29.82 2.01
N TYR A 14 -0.48 28.98 1.16
CA TYR A 14 0.00 27.64 1.46
C TYR A 14 1.49 27.55 1.16
N GLN A 15 2.27 26.95 2.05
CA GLN A 15 3.69 26.68 1.78
C GLN A 15 3.82 25.46 0.88
N TYR A 16 4.70 25.53 -0.13
CA TYR A 16 4.99 24.36 -0.95
C TYR A 16 5.83 23.33 -0.20
N HIS A 17 5.51 22.06 -0.39
CA HIS A 17 6.37 20.97 0.03
C HIS A 17 7.68 21.00 -0.79
N MET A 18 8.84 21.03 -0.12
CA MET A 18 10.15 21.23 -0.75
C MET A 18 10.50 20.25 -1.88
N LYS A 19 9.92 19.04 -1.86
CA LYS A 19 10.13 18.05 -2.93
C LYS A 19 9.21 18.22 -4.13
N PHE A 20 8.12 18.98 -4.02
CA PHE A 20 7.03 19.06 -4.99
C PHE A 20 6.79 20.52 -5.44
N ASP A 21 7.83 21.34 -5.53
CA ASP A 21 7.74 22.77 -5.90
C ASP A 21 8.09 23.05 -7.38
N SER A 22 8.23 22.00 -8.20
CA SER A 22 8.60 22.15 -9.62
C SER A 22 7.56 22.95 -10.41
N SER A 23 7.98 23.98 -11.14
CA SER A 23 7.12 24.81 -12.00
C SER A 23 6.55 24.08 -13.22
N GLU A 24 7.05 22.89 -13.55
CA GLU A 24 6.54 22.06 -14.66
C GLU A 24 5.22 21.38 -14.32
N ASN A 25 4.86 21.34 -13.03
CA ASN A 25 3.64 20.74 -12.55
C ASN A 25 2.48 21.76 -12.58
N ASP A 26 1.31 21.31 -13.02
CA ASP A 26 0.15 22.14 -13.34
C ASP A 26 -1.03 21.98 -12.37
N PHE A 27 -0.97 20.99 -11.48
CA PHE A 27 -2.02 20.72 -10.50
C PHE A 27 -1.53 20.88 -9.07
N ILE A 28 -2.42 21.37 -8.20
CA ILE A 28 -2.13 21.61 -6.78
C ILE A 28 -2.98 20.67 -5.94
N ILE A 29 -2.33 19.96 -5.01
CA ILE A 29 -3.00 19.23 -3.94
C ILE A 29 -2.60 19.86 -2.62
N VAL A 30 -3.55 20.03 -1.70
CA VAL A 30 -3.32 20.61 -0.37
C VAL A 30 -3.67 19.57 0.69
N SER A 31 -2.75 19.32 1.61
CA SER A 31 -2.94 18.43 2.76
C SER A 31 -3.75 19.09 3.89
N SER A 32 -4.17 18.29 4.89
CA SER A 32 -4.94 18.78 6.05
C SER A 32 -4.15 19.75 6.95
N ASP A 33 -2.81 19.65 6.94
CA ASP A 33 -1.88 20.57 7.61
C ASP A 33 -1.45 21.76 6.71
N ASN A 34 -2.22 22.06 5.66
CA ASN A 34 -2.06 23.23 4.77
C ASN A 34 -0.73 23.30 4.03
N ILE A 35 -0.18 22.16 3.62
CA ILE A 35 0.99 22.10 2.74
C ILE A 35 0.52 21.84 1.30
N ALA A 36 1.02 22.66 0.37
CA ALA A 36 0.73 22.52 -1.05
C ALA A 36 1.75 21.61 -1.74
N PHE A 37 1.25 20.75 -2.62
CA PHE A 37 2.02 19.85 -3.46
C PHE A 37 1.72 20.20 -4.91
N ARG A 38 2.74 20.63 -5.66
CA ARG A 38 2.63 20.80 -7.11
C ARG A 38 2.92 19.47 -7.78
N VAL A 39 1.94 18.93 -8.50
CA VAL A 39 2.02 17.64 -9.18
C VAL A 39 1.51 17.75 -10.61
N SER A 40 1.97 16.85 -11.47
CA SER A 40 1.56 16.80 -12.87
C SER A 40 0.18 16.16 -12.98
N SER A 41 -0.79 16.88 -13.54
CA SER A 41 -2.14 16.39 -13.80
C SER A 41 -2.11 15.16 -14.70
N SER A 42 -1.26 15.14 -15.74
CA SER A 42 -1.12 13.98 -16.63
C SER A 42 -0.64 12.74 -15.91
N LYS A 43 0.28 12.88 -14.94
CA LYS A 43 0.71 11.75 -14.10
C LYS A 43 -0.44 11.28 -13.22
N LEU A 44 -1.15 12.19 -12.54
CA LEU A 44 -2.31 11.83 -11.73
C LEU A 44 -3.35 11.03 -12.52
N LYS A 45 -3.74 11.52 -13.72
CA LYS A 45 -4.69 10.84 -14.61
C LYS A 45 -4.22 9.43 -15.01
N SER A 46 -2.92 9.23 -15.20
CA SER A 46 -2.38 7.92 -15.58
C SER A 46 -2.33 6.91 -14.43
N CYS A 47 -2.40 7.36 -13.17
CA CYS A 47 -2.19 6.50 -12.02
C CYS A 47 -3.47 5.89 -11.44
N GLY A 48 -4.64 6.46 -11.71
CA GLY A 48 -5.92 5.95 -11.22
C GLY A 48 -7.12 6.62 -11.89
N SER A 49 -8.21 5.86 -12.08
CA SER A 49 -9.46 6.31 -12.69
C SER A 49 -10.05 7.51 -11.97
N THR A 50 -10.04 7.51 -10.64
CA THR A 50 -10.59 8.60 -9.82
C THR A 50 -9.95 9.95 -10.14
N PHE A 51 -8.62 10.00 -10.31
CA PHE A 51 -7.95 11.23 -10.72
C PHE A 51 -8.26 11.62 -12.17
N GLY A 52 -8.36 10.62 -13.06
CA GLY A 52 -8.80 10.80 -14.45
C GLY A 52 -10.14 11.53 -14.52
N ASP A 53 -11.17 10.92 -13.96
CA ASP A 53 -12.55 11.40 -13.98
C ASP A 53 -12.70 12.76 -13.30
N MET A 54 -12.04 12.94 -12.14
CA MET A 54 -12.06 14.21 -11.41
C MET A 54 -11.44 15.34 -12.24
N LEU A 55 -10.27 15.11 -12.85
CA LEU A 55 -9.57 16.14 -13.60
C LEU A 55 -10.23 16.42 -14.95
N ASP A 56 -10.85 15.43 -15.60
CA ASP A 56 -11.59 15.61 -16.85
C ASP A 56 -12.89 16.40 -16.62
N THR A 57 -13.59 16.15 -15.51
CA THR A 57 -14.82 16.87 -15.15
C THR A 57 -14.52 18.33 -14.77
N CYS A 58 -13.50 18.56 -13.94
CA CYS A 58 -13.16 19.90 -13.45
C CYS A 58 -12.62 20.85 -14.53
N GLN A 59 -12.07 20.35 -15.64
CA GLN A 59 -11.55 21.18 -16.73
C GLN A 59 -12.66 21.85 -17.57
N SER A 60 -13.92 21.44 -17.41
CA SER A 60 -15.05 21.92 -18.22
C SER A 60 -15.75 23.18 -17.68
N GLU A 61 -15.50 23.57 -16.43
CA GLU A 61 -16.18 24.71 -15.80
C GLU A 61 -15.21 25.84 -15.44
N GLU A 62 -15.59 27.09 -15.71
CA GLU A 62 -14.91 28.32 -15.29
C GLU A 62 -14.70 28.43 -13.75
N ASN A 63 -15.29 27.50 -12.99
CA ASN A 63 -15.23 27.37 -11.53
C ASN A 63 -14.22 26.30 -11.04
N THR A 64 -13.07 26.16 -11.70
CA THR A 64 -11.99 25.30 -11.18
C THR A 64 -11.62 25.71 -9.76
N ASN A 65 -11.96 24.88 -8.76
CA ASN A 65 -11.18 24.84 -7.54
C ASN A 65 -9.73 24.62 -7.98
N THR A 66 -8.87 25.60 -7.76
CA THR A 66 -7.51 25.63 -8.28
C THR A 66 -6.61 24.55 -7.66
N HIS A 67 -7.15 23.79 -6.71
CA HIS A 67 -6.49 22.72 -6.01
C HIS A 67 -7.49 21.68 -5.49
N LEU A 68 -7.01 20.47 -5.24
CA LEU A 68 -7.70 19.43 -4.49
C LEU A 68 -7.26 19.47 -3.02
N LYS A 69 -8.19 19.52 -2.07
CA LYS A 69 -7.87 19.30 -0.65
C LYS A 69 -8.05 17.82 -0.32
N ILE A 70 -7.04 17.22 0.32
CA ILE A 70 -7.09 15.84 0.81
C ILE A 70 -6.95 15.87 2.33
N ASP A 71 -7.85 15.19 3.02
CA ASP A 71 -7.85 15.08 4.49
C ASP A 71 -6.82 14.05 4.97
N SER A 72 -5.56 14.33 4.68
CA SER A 72 -4.40 13.54 5.12
C SER A 72 -3.23 14.47 5.35
N SER A 73 -2.34 14.09 6.28
CA SER A 73 -1.17 14.89 6.61
C SER A 73 -0.20 15.03 5.43
N SER A 74 0.58 16.11 5.39
CA SER A 74 1.62 16.30 4.38
C SER A 74 2.64 15.15 4.35
N LYS A 75 2.93 14.54 5.50
CA LYS A 75 3.82 13.38 5.61
C LYS A 75 3.31 12.19 4.77
N ILE A 76 2.07 11.77 5.02
CA ILE A 76 1.45 10.62 4.35
C ILE A 76 1.25 10.93 2.87
N LEU A 77 0.70 12.12 2.58
CA LEU A 77 0.47 12.56 1.22
C LEU A 77 1.78 12.65 0.41
N SER A 78 2.90 13.06 1.02
CA SER A 78 4.19 13.08 0.34
C SER A 78 4.66 11.68 -0.08
N ILE A 79 4.36 10.65 0.70
CA ILE A 79 4.70 9.26 0.40
C ILE A 79 3.79 8.75 -0.73
N PHE A 80 2.48 8.96 -0.60
CA PHE A 80 1.49 8.62 -1.62
C PHE A 80 1.84 9.24 -2.99
N LEU A 81 2.07 10.56 -3.01
CA LEU A 81 2.43 11.28 -4.23
C LEU A 81 3.80 10.85 -4.76
N SER A 82 4.74 10.44 -3.90
CA SER A 82 6.01 9.88 -4.35
C SER A 82 5.83 8.53 -5.05
N ALA A 83 4.94 7.68 -4.54
CA ALA A 83 4.65 6.38 -5.13
C ALA A 83 4.03 6.49 -6.53
N ILE A 84 3.03 7.35 -6.70
CA ILE A 84 2.38 7.54 -8.01
C ILE A 84 3.27 8.31 -9.02
N THR A 85 4.22 9.13 -8.56
CA THR A 85 5.11 9.89 -9.45
C THR A 85 6.46 9.21 -9.71
N GLU A 86 6.60 7.94 -9.31
CA GLU A 86 7.80 7.10 -9.46
C GLU A 86 9.04 7.70 -8.79
N ARG A 87 8.84 8.34 -7.63
CA ARG A 87 9.91 8.89 -6.80
C ARG A 87 10.29 7.91 -5.70
N THR A 88 11.45 8.15 -5.09
CA THR A 88 11.90 7.35 -3.95
C THR A 88 10.92 7.48 -2.78
N ILE A 89 10.37 6.34 -2.36
CA ILE A 89 9.51 6.22 -1.19
C ILE A 89 10.37 6.06 0.05
N ASN A 90 9.99 6.72 1.15
CA ASN A 90 10.65 6.57 2.44
C ASN A 90 9.60 6.35 3.52
N LEU A 91 9.52 5.12 4.03
CA LEU A 91 8.61 4.74 5.12
C LEU A 91 9.23 4.93 6.51
N LYS A 92 10.48 5.41 6.61
CA LYS A 92 11.17 5.52 7.90
C LYS A 92 10.42 6.47 8.85
N GLY A 93 10.05 5.94 10.01
CA GLY A 93 9.33 6.69 11.05
C GLY A 93 7.83 6.80 10.79
N LEU A 94 7.29 6.02 9.86
CA LEU A 94 5.85 5.82 9.70
C LEU A 94 5.38 4.79 10.73
N VAL A 95 4.34 5.11 11.50
CA VAL A 95 3.68 4.13 12.38
C VAL A 95 2.60 3.36 11.62
N TRP A 96 2.04 2.32 12.24
CA TRP A 96 1.07 1.45 11.60
C TRP A 96 -0.19 2.19 11.14
N GLU A 97 -0.74 3.08 11.96
CA GLU A 97 -1.95 3.83 11.67
C GLU A 97 -1.76 4.78 10.46
N GLU A 98 -0.59 5.43 10.39
CA GLU A 98 -0.23 6.29 9.24
C GLU A 98 -0.01 5.46 7.96
N PHE A 99 0.48 4.22 8.11
CA PHE A 99 0.63 3.30 6.99
C PHE A 99 -0.72 2.79 6.49
N THR A 100 -1.66 2.46 7.37
CA THR A 100 -3.02 2.09 6.96
C THR A 100 -3.71 3.25 6.26
N GLU A 101 -3.57 4.48 6.76
CA GLU A 101 -4.09 5.68 6.09
C GLU A 101 -3.47 5.88 4.69
N LEU A 102 -2.17 5.63 4.53
CA LEU A 102 -1.50 5.64 3.22
C LEU A 102 -2.10 4.60 2.25
N MET A 103 -2.40 3.40 2.73
CA MET A 103 -3.03 2.35 1.90
C MET A 103 -4.49 2.70 1.57
N ASP A 104 -5.22 3.32 2.50
CA ASP A 104 -6.58 3.82 2.29
C ASP A 104 -6.60 4.89 1.20
N LEU A 105 -5.61 5.80 1.15
CA LEU A 105 -5.47 6.74 0.03
C LEU A 105 -5.27 6.01 -1.31
N CYS A 106 -4.49 4.92 -1.32
CA CYS A 106 -4.29 4.14 -2.54
C CYS A 106 -5.59 3.51 -3.04
N ASN A 107 -6.43 3.01 -2.14
CA ASN A 107 -7.76 2.49 -2.46
C ASN A 107 -8.72 3.61 -2.89
N GLN A 108 -8.78 4.70 -2.14
CA GLN A 108 -9.69 5.83 -2.38
C GLN A 108 -9.50 6.45 -3.78
N PHE A 109 -8.27 6.53 -4.25
CA PHE A 109 -7.93 7.12 -5.54
C PHE A 109 -7.70 6.09 -6.66
N ASP A 110 -8.03 4.82 -6.43
CA ASP A 110 -7.83 3.71 -7.37
C ASP A 110 -6.38 3.59 -7.90
N THR A 111 -5.39 3.91 -7.05
CA THR A 111 -3.97 3.84 -7.43
C THR A 111 -3.35 2.52 -6.99
N TYR A 112 -3.93 1.40 -7.41
CA TYR A 112 -3.53 0.04 -6.98
C TYR A 112 -2.05 -0.25 -7.22
N GLN A 113 -1.50 0.20 -8.35
CA GLN A 113 -0.08 0.00 -8.66
C GLN A 113 0.84 0.71 -7.66
N ALA A 114 0.45 1.88 -7.17
CA ALA A 114 1.23 2.60 -6.15
C ALA A 114 1.20 1.86 -4.81
N GLY A 115 0.01 1.39 -4.38
CA GLY A 115 -0.12 0.54 -3.19
C GLY A 115 0.72 -0.73 -3.29
N ARG A 116 0.69 -1.41 -4.44
CA ARG A 116 1.52 -2.58 -4.73
C ARG A 116 3.02 -2.28 -4.64
N THR A 117 3.49 -1.17 -5.20
CA THR A 117 4.89 -0.73 -5.12
C THR A 117 5.30 -0.41 -3.68
N ILE A 118 4.44 0.25 -2.91
CA ILE A 118 4.68 0.52 -1.48
C ILE A 118 4.90 -0.80 -0.73
N LEU A 119 3.98 -1.76 -0.89
CA LEU A 119 4.01 -3.05 -0.21
C LEU A 119 5.20 -3.94 -0.63
N ASN A 120 5.44 -4.09 -1.93
CA ASN A 120 6.46 -5.00 -2.45
C ASN A 120 7.89 -4.48 -2.22
N ASP A 121 8.13 -3.18 -2.40
CA ASP A 121 9.51 -2.68 -2.52
C ASP A 121 10.04 -2.04 -1.24
N ASN A 122 9.14 -1.49 -0.41
CA ASN A 122 9.50 -0.55 0.66
C ASN A 122 9.32 -1.09 2.08
N ILE A 123 8.61 -2.21 2.27
CA ILE A 123 8.48 -2.84 3.58
C ILE A 123 9.74 -3.64 3.91
N LYS A 124 10.71 -2.94 4.52
CA LYS A 124 12.01 -3.46 4.95
C LYS A 124 12.46 -2.78 6.27
N PRO A 125 12.81 -3.52 7.33
CA PRO A 125 12.63 -4.96 7.47
C PRO A 125 11.15 -5.32 7.47
N ILE A 126 10.83 -6.60 7.37
CA ILE A 126 9.44 -7.00 7.20
C ILE A 126 8.54 -6.73 8.42
N ASN A 127 9.14 -6.77 9.60
CA ASN A 127 8.52 -6.38 10.85
C ASN A 127 8.59 -4.86 11.08
N HIS A 128 8.67 -4.04 10.01
CA HIS A 128 8.73 -2.58 10.10
C HIS A 128 7.62 -2.02 11.00
N PHE A 129 6.42 -2.60 10.92
CA PHE A 129 5.25 -2.21 11.72
C PHE A 129 4.99 -3.12 12.93
N GLY A 130 5.93 -4.00 13.28
CA GLY A 130 5.77 -5.02 14.31
C GLY A 130 5.11 -6.30 13.80
N GLU A 131 5.38 -7.42 14.48
CA GLU A 131 4.88 -8.75 14.11
C GLU A 131 3.38 -8.90 14.38
N GLN A 132 2.84 -8.15 15.34
CA GLN A 132 1.42 -8.14 15.68
C GLN A 132 0.51 -7.65 14.53
N ASN A 133 1.07 -6.91 13.56
CA ASN A 133 0.35 -6.39 12.40
C ASN A 133 0.57 -7.25 11.14
N ALA A 134 1.23 -8.40 11.26
CA ALA A 134 1.59 -9.22 10.10
C ALA A 134 0.36 -9.74 9.34
N TYR A 135 -0.73 -10.05 10.06
CA TYR A 135 -1.96 -10.54 9.44
C TYR A 135 -2.66 -9.42 8.66
N GLU A 136 -2.81 -8.24 9.26
CA GLU A 136 -3.42 -7.10 8.62
C GLU A 136 -2.58 -6.65 7.42
N LEU A 137 -1.25 -6.73 7.52
CA LEU A 137 -0.36 -6.48 6.38
C LEU A 137 -0.53 -7.53 5.27
N PHE A 138 -0.74 -8.80 5.63
CA PHE A 138 -1.05 -9.86 4.66
C PHE A 138 -2.39 -9.59 3.94
N ALA A 139 -3.41 -9.14 4.68
CA ALA A 139 -4.72 -8.79 4.11
C ALA A 139 -4.64 -7.55 3.21
N LEU A 140 -3.85 -6.54 3.59
CA LEU A 140 -3.56 -5.41 2.69
C LEU A 140 -2.84 -5.89 1.42
N ALA A 141 -1.88 -6.81 1.55
CA ALA A 141 -1.18 -7.33 0.38
C ALA A 141 -2.13 -8.07 -0.59
N ASP A 142 -3.16 -8.75 -0.10
CA ASP A 142 -4.21 -9.36 -0.92
C ASP A 142 -4.97 -8.31 -1.75
N GLN A 143 -5.39 -7.21 -1.12
CA GLN A 143 -6.12 -6.12 -1.80
C GLN A 143 -5.35 -5.48 -2.96
N PHE A 144 -4.01 -5.48 -2.90
CA PHE A 144 -3.15 -4.86 -3.91
C PHE A 144 -2.38 -5.87 -4.79
N ASP A 145 -2.68 -7.16 -4.68
CA ASP A 145 -1.93 -8.26 -5.29
C ASP A 145 -0.40 -8.16 -5.05
N ALA A 146 0.00 -7.79 -3.84
CA ALA A 146 1.39 -7.60 -3.47
C ALA A 146 2.06 -8.92 -3.08
N PHE A 147 2.14 -9.85 -4.04
CA PHE A 147 2.62 -11.22 -3.83
C PHE A 147 4.02 -11.30 -3.20
N LEU A 148 4.94 -10.42 -3.60
CA LEU A 148 6.30 -10.39 -3.06
C LEU A 148 6.32 -9.93 -1.60
N CYS A 149 5.41 -9.02 -1.21
CA CYS A 149 5.23 -8.66 0.18
C CYS A 149 4.84 -9.90 1.01
N VAL A 150 3.85 -10.66 0.53
CA VAL A 150 3.37 -11.86 1.23
C VAL A 150 4.39 -12.97 1.31
N PHE A 151 5.14 -13.22 0.23
CA PHE A 151 6.24 -14.18 0.28
C PHE A 151 7.20 -13.85 1.43
N LYS A 152 7.54 -12.57 1.57
CA LYS A 152 8.40 -12.12 2.67
C LYS A 152 7.68 -12.36 4.00
N ILE A 153 6.38 -12.04 4.11
CA ILE A 153 5.60 -12.12 5.37
C ILE A 153 5.65 -13.56 5.84
N ILE A 154 5.18 -14.48 4.99
CA ILE A 154 5.16 -15.91 5.29
C ILE A 154 6.57 -16.40 5.66
N SER A 155 7.60 -16.04 4.88
CA SER A 155 8.98 -16.50 5.12
C SER A 155 9.60 -16.02 6.43
N ALA A 156 9.11 -14.93 6.99
CA ALA A 156 9.66 -14.29 8.18
C ALA A 156 8.86 -14.56 9.45
N ILE A 157 7.67 -15.14 9.33
CA ILE A 157 6.88 -15.57 10.46
C ILE A 157 7.69 -16.52 11.31
N LYS A 158 7.74 -16.18 12.60
CA LYS A 158 8.07 -17.12 13.65
C LYS A 158 6.75 -17.48 14.33
N PRO A 159 6.50 -18.75 14.65
CA PRO A 159 5.30 -19.14 15.36
C PRO A 159 5.33 -18.51 16.77
N TYR A 160 4.72 -17.35 16.92
CA TYR A 160 4.46 -16.72 18.21
C TYR A 160 3.00 -16.96 18.60
N ALA A 161 2.72 -17.05 19.89
CA ALA A 161 1.43 -17.44 20.44
C ALA A 161 0.52 -16.23 20.74
N ASP A 162 0.18 -15.42 19.74
CA ASP A 162 -0.89 -14.41 19.89
C ASP A 162 -2.20 -14.91 19.24
N GLU A 163 -3.35 -14.30 19.56
CA GLU A 163 -4.63 -14.78 19.01
C GLU A 163 -4.83 -14.47 17.51
N HIS A 164 -4.10 -13.50 16.96
CA HIS A 164 -4.03 -13.16 15.53
C HIS A 164 -3.06 -14.09 14.78
N SER A 165 -2.17 -14.78 15.51
CA SER A 165 -1.21 -15.73 14.98
C SER A 165 -1.82 -17.08 14.65
N LYS A 166 -3.12 -17.26 14.87
CA LYS A 166 -3.81 -18.51 14.51
C LYS A 166 -3.73 -18.82 13.02
N LEU A 167 -3.67 -17.80 12.15
CA LEU A 167 -3.39 -18.01 10.71
C LEU A 167 -1.99 -18.62 10.51
N TRP A 168 -1.04 -18.25 11.37
CA TRP A 168 0.35 -18.68 11.37
C TRP A 168 0.55 -20.04 12.08
N THR A 169 -0.45 -20.93 12.03
CA THR A 169 -0.40 -22.27 12.63
C THR A 169 -0.87 -23.36 11.67
N GLU A 170 -0.37 -24.58 11.89
CA GLU A 170 -0.76 -25.80 11.20
C GLU A 170 -2.08 -26.37 11.79
N GLY A 171 -3.21 -25.67 11.66
CA GLY A 171 -4.48 -26.18 12.20
C GLY A 171 -5.55 -25.13 12.36
N PRO A 172 -6.80 -25.54 12.64
CA PRO A 172 -7.99 -24.92 12.07
C PRO A 172 -8.04 -23.42 12.30
N TRP A 173 -8.07 -22.67 11.19
CA TRP A 173 -8.12 -21.23 11.24
C TRP A 173 -9.53 -20.77 11.58
N PRO A 174 -9.69 -19.84 12.55
CA PRO A 174 -10.98 -19.20 12.77
C PRO A 174 -11.48 -18.57 11.47
N ARG A 175 -12.78 -18.68 11.19
CA ARG A 175 -13.40 -18.03 10.00
C ARG A 175 -13.04 -16.54 9.91
N LYS A 176 -12.99 -15.85 11.06
CA LYS A 176 -12.60 -14.43 11.14
C LYS A 176 -11.18 -14.15 10.65
N SER A 177 -10.28 -15.13 10.71
CA SER A 177 -8.90 -15.00 10.26
C SER A 177 -8.73 -15.19 8.75
N ILE A 178 -9.81 -15.48 8.01
CA ILE A 178 -9.77 -15.63 6.55
C ILE A 178 -10.86 -14.80 5.85
N GLU A 179 -11.77 -14.16 6.60
CA GLU A 179 -12.92 -13.45 6.01
C GLU A 179 -12.54 -12.19 5.24
N ASN A 180 -11.36 -11.63 5.52
CA ASN A 180 -10.82 -10.45 4.85
C ASN A 180 -9.90 -10.80 3.67
N LEU A 181 -9.80 -12.09 3.33
CA LEU A 181 -8.92 -12.58 2.27
C LEU A 181 -9.75 -13.11 1.10
N SER A 182 -9.23 -12.91 -0.11
CA SER A 182 -9.76 -13.51 -1.31
C SER A 182 -9.67 -15.04 -1.24
N VAL A 183 -10.65 -15.71 -1.84
CA VAL A 183 -10.71 -17.19 -1.86
C VAL A 183 -9.44 -17.78 -2.47
N THR A 184 -8.92 -17.13 -3.53
CA THR A 184 -7.68 -17.51 -4.21
C THR A 184 -6.49 -17.51 -3.25
N TRP A 185 -6.32 -16.46 -2.45
CA TRP A 185 -5.22 -16.37 -1.50
C TRP A 185 -5.34 -17.36 -0.36
N VAL A 186 -6.54 -17.54 0.19
CA VAL A 186 -6.81 -18.55 1.22
C VAL A 186 -6.49 -19.95 0.70
N TRP A 187 -6.95 -20.28 -0.51
CA TRP A 187 -6.68 -21.56 -1.14
C TRP A 187 -5.18 -21.77 -1.39
N ALA A 188 -4.49 -20.80 -2.00
CA ALA A 188 -3.07 -20.91 -2.31
C ALA A 188 -2.22 -21.11 -1.04
N TYR A 189 -2.60 -20.43 0.05
CA TYR A 189 -1.94 -20.55 1.34
C TYR A 189 -2.19 -21.92 2.00
N LEU A 190 -3.43 -22.40 2.02
CA LEU A 190 -3.78 -23.75 2.49
C LEU A 190 -3.03 -24.85 1.72
N GLN A 191 -3.00 -24.71 0.39
CA GLN A 191 -2.33 -25.67 -0.47
C GLN A 191 -0.81 -25.67 -0.23
N GLY A 192 -0.22 -24.50 -0.01
CA GLY A 192 1.19 -24.38 0.38
C GLY A 192 1.50 -25.07 1.70
N HIS A 193 0.65 -24.90 2.72
CA HIS A 193 0.73 -25.62 3.98
C HIS A 193 0.65 -27.14 3.78
N HIS A 194 -0.37 -27.62 3.07
CA HIS A 194 -0.59 -29.04 2.83
C HIS A 194 0.62 -29.72 2.17
N GLN A 195 1.18 -29.08 1.14
CA GLN A 195 2.37 -29.57 0.45
C GLN A 195 3.62 -29.62 1.35
N CYS A 196 3.74 -28.70 2.30
CA CYS A 196 4.88 -28.62 3.20
C CYS A 196 4.77 -29.56 4.40
N THR A 197 3.57 -29.80 4.93
CA THR A 197 3.35 -30.71 6.07
C THR A 197 3.74 -32.16 5.75
N ILE A 198 3.68 -32.56 4.47
CA ILE A 198 4.17 -33.89 4.03
C ILE A 198 5.71 -33.99 4.09
N LYS A 199 6.41 -32.86 3.89
CA LYS A 199 7.86 -32.81 3.69
C LYS A 199 8.64 -32.58 4.98
N TYR A 200 8.10 -31.77 5.89
CA TYR A 200 8.83 -31.31 7.08
C TYR A 200 8.37 -32.02 8.35
N SER A 201 9.33 -32.41 9.18
CA SER A 201 9.09 -32.83 10.56
C SER A 201 9.14 -31.63 11.52
N TYR A 202 8.61 -31.81 12.74
CA TYR A 202 8.42 -30.76 13.76
C TYR A 202 9.64 -29.86 14.06
N ASN A 203 10.87 -30.27 13.71
CA ASN A 203 12.10 -29.55 14.08
C ASN A 203 12.64 -28.58 12.99
N GLU A 204 12.02 -28.46 11.82
CA GLU A 204 12.54 -27.66 10.68
C GLU A 204 11.72 -26.39 10.36
N HIS A 205 11.24 -25.70 11.40
CA HIS A 205 10.29 -24.58 11.26
C HIS A 205 10.73 -23.44 10.32
N SER A 206 12.01 -23.08 10.23
CA SER A 206 12.44 -21.98 9.35
C SER A 206 12.42 -22.34 7.86
N ASN A 207 12.74 -23.59 7.52
CA ASN A 207 12.63 -24.08 6.14
C ASN A 207 11.18 -24.32 5.76
N TYR A 208 10.35 -24.75 6.71
CA TYR A 208 8.91 -24.91 6.51
C TYR A 208 8.26 -23.62 6.00
N TRP A 209 8.39 -22.51 6.73
CA TRP A 209 7.73 -21.26 6.37
C TRP A 209 8.22 -20.65 5.05
N ARG A 210 9.52 -20.77 4.77
CA ARG A 210 10.07 -20.35 3.47
C ARG A 210 9.50 -21.18 2.32
N ASP A 211 9.36 -22.49 2.51
CA ASP A 211 8.76 -23.35 1.50
C ASP A 211 7.26 -23.08 1.35
N VAL A 212 6.51 -22.85 2.43
CA VAL A 212 5.10 -22.43 2.36
C VAL A 212 4.97 -21.14 1.56
N ALA A 213 5.85 -20.16 1.80
CA ALA A 213 5.88 -18.92 1.04
C ALA A 213 6.13 -19.16 -0.46
N ALA A 214 7.08 -20.03 -0.80
CA ALA A 214 7.39 -20.36 -2.19
C ALA A 214 6.22 -21.10 -2.87
N ARG A 215 5.58 -22.03 -2.16
CA ARG A 215 4.41 -22.77 -2.67
C ARG A 215 3.19 -21.87 -2.82
N PHE A 216 2.97 -20.94 -1.89
CA PHE A 216 1.92 -19.93 -2.02
C PHE A 216 2.05 -19.17 -3.35
N LEU A 217 3.25 -18.65 -3.65
CA LEU A 217 3.50 -17.96 -4.92
C LEU A 217 3.26 -18.87 -6.14
N GLN A 218 3.72 -20.12 -6.07
CA GLN A 218 3.51 -21.09 -7.14
C GLN A 218 2.02 -21.33 -7.40
N ASN A 219 1.25 -21.62 -6.34
CA ASN A 219 -0.17 -21.92 -6.43
C ASN A 219 -0.97 -20.70 -6.96
N ILE A 220 -0.63 -19.47 -6.55
CA ILE A 220 -1.25 -18.26 -7.10
C ILE A 220 -0.99 -18.14 -8.60
N SER A 221 0.27 -18.31 -9.03
CA SER A 221 0.61 -18.20 -10.45
C SER A 221 -0.15 -19.23 -11.30
N GLU A 222 -0.27 -20.47 -10.82
CA GLU A 222 -1.02 -21.52 -11.51
C GLU A 222 -2.51 -21.20 -11.63
N GLU A 223 -3.11 -20.54 -10.63
CA GLU A 223 -4.52 -20.13 -10.68
C GLU A 223 -4.75 -18.97 -11.65
N LEU A 224 -3.82 -18.01 -11.74
CA LEU A 224 -3.94 -16.86 -12.64
C LEU A 224 -3.76 -17.23 -14.13
N ASP A 225 -3.16 -18.38 -14.42
CA ASP A 225 -2.97 -18.89 -15.78
C ASP A 225 -4.20 -19.66 -16.33
N ASN A 226 -5.17 -20.03 -15.47
CA ASN A 226 -6.37 -20.81 -15.83
C ASN A 226 -7.61 -19.92 -16.09
#